data_AF-A0A6L3SSY8-F1
#
_entry.id   AF-A0A6L3SSY8-F1
#
_cell.length_a   1.000
_cell.length_b   1.000
_cell.length_c   1.000
_cell.angle_alpha   90.00
_cell.angle_beta   90.00
_cell.angle_gamma   90.00
#
_symmetry.space_group_name_H-M   'P 1'
#
loop_
_entity.id
_entity.type
_entity.pdbx_description
1 polymer ?
#
loop_
_entity_poly.entity_id
_entity_poly.type
_entity_poly.pdbx_seq_one_letter_code
_entity_poly.pdbx_strand_id
1 'polypeptide(L)'
;MRGTITRLSRLEAKRSPKADTRFYVFGLDEDDAAERYAAEIRAGTVQRGDPCTTLIWRSAGPLPAPRWAVPSDLTDDELHDALHHLALMSGRELLPRDADSAALAAEISTIRQELGP
;
A
#
# COMPACT_ATOMS: atom_id res chain seq x y z
N MET A 1 -31.68 -16.11 -22.06
CA MET A 1 -30.87 -16.84 -21.07
C MET A 1 -30.53 -15.87 -19.92
N ARG A 2 -31.12 -16.07 -18.73
CA ARG A 2 -30.89 -15.22 -17.54
C ARG A 2 -29.73 -15.82 -16.74
N GLY A 3 -28.60 -15.12 -16.71
CA GLY A 3 -27.41 -15.54 -15.99
C GLY A 3 -27.60 -15.46 -14.48
N THR A 4 -27.48 -16.60 -13.80
CA THR A 4 -27.32 -16.72 -12.36
C THR A 4 -26.02 -16.01 -11.94
N ILE A 5 -26.14 -14.78 -11.43
CA ILE A 5 -25.03 -14.11 -10.74
C ILE A 5 -24.88 -14.79 -9.37
N THR A 6 -23.93 -15.73 -9.31
CA THR A 6 -23.59 -16.52 -8.13
C THR A 6 -23.18 -15.58 -6.98
N ARG A 7 -23.45 -15.98 -5.74
CA ARG A 7 -23.08 -15.24 -4.52
C ARG A 7 -21.58 -14.88 -4.47
N LEU A 8 -20.73 -15.68 -5.14
CA LEU A 8 -19.30 -15.42 -5.35
C LEU A 8 -19.04 -14.13 -6.13
N SER A 9 -19.71 -13.91 -7.27
CA SER A 9 -19.51 -12.74 -8.11
C SER A 9 -19.92 -11.43 -7.41
N ARG A 10 -20.86 -11.50 -6.46
CA ARG A 10 -21.23 -10.37 -5.61
C ARG A 10 -20.21 -10.09 -4.51
N LEU A 11 -19.47 -11.11 -4.05
CA LEU A 11 -18.36 -10.97 -3.11
C LEU A 11 -17.09 -10.47 -3.83
N GLU A 12 -16.85 -10.93 -5.06
CA GLU A 12 -15.75 -10.48 -5.94
C GLU A 12 -15.93 -9.03 -6.41
N ALA A 13 -17.15 -8.63 -6.80
CA ALA A 13 -17.45 -7.24 -7.15
C ALA A 13 -17.37 -6.26 -5.95
N LYS A 14 -17.42 -6.78 -4.72
CA LYS A 14 -17.17 -6.02 -3.49
C LYS A 14 -15.68 -5.97 -3.13
N ARG A 15 -14.84 -6.75 -3.84
CA ARG A 15 -13.45 -7.05 -3.52
C ARG A 15 -12.44 -6.40 -4.45
N SER A 16 -12.80 -6.12 -5.69
CA SER A 16 -11.96 -5.30 -6.56
C SER A 16 -12.16 -3.85 -6.16
N PRO A 17 -11.26 -3.25 -5.37
CA PRO A 17 -11.35 -1.83 -5.15
C PRO A 17 -10.96 -1.15 -6.47
N LYS A 18 -11.23 0.15 -6.60
CA LYS A 18 -11.01 0.93 -7.83
C LYS A 18 -9.68 0.57 -8.50
N ALA A 19 -9.62 0.64 -9.84
CA ALA A 19 -8.36 0.55 -10.57
C ALA A 19 -7.30 1.36 -9.81
N ASP A 20 -6.17 0.72 -9.49
CA ASP A 20 -5.03 1.27 -8.71
C ASP A 20 -5.05 1.13 -7.18
N THR A 21 -6.05 0.46 -6.60
CA THR A 21 -6.05 0.22 -5.15
C THR A 21 -5.13 -0.94 -4.76
N ARG A 22 -4.31 -0.75 -3.71
CA ARG A 22 -3.45 -1.77 -3.11
C ARG A 22 -3.81 -2.00 -1.65
N PHE A 23 -3.49 -3.19 -1.14
CA PHE A 23 -3.60 -3.49 0.28
C PHE A 23 -2.31 -3.08 0.98
N TYR A 24 -2.40 -2.10 1.88
CA TYR A 24 -1.26 -1.60 2.63
C TYR A 24 -1.22 -2.24 4.01
N VAL A 25 -0.06 -2.80 4.35
CA VAL A 25 0.24 -3.36 5.67
C VAL A 25 1.48 -2.69 6.20
N PHE A 26 1.34 -2.00 7.32
CA PHE A 26 2.46 -1.37 8.03
C PHE A 26 2.85 -2.25 9.22
N GLY A 27 4.14 -2.50 9.39
CA GLY A 27 4.73 -3.13 10.56
C GLY A 27 5.90 -2.32 11.11
N LEU A 28 6.32 -2.60 12.34
CA LEU A 28 7.46 -1.91 12.98
C LEU A 28 8.82 -2.37 12.43
N ASP A 29 8.86 -3.59 11.89
CA ASP A 29 9.98 -4.20 11.20
C ASP A 29 9.45 -5.16 10.11
N GLU A 30 10.37 -5.86 9.44
CA GLU A 30 10.02 -6.80 8.35
C GLU A 30 9.21 -8.00 8.84
N ASP A 31 9.53 -8.54 10.02
CA ASP A 31 8.86 -9.71 10.59
C ASP A 31 7.45 -9.36 11.06
N ASP A 32 7.27 -8.22 11.72
CA ASP A 32 5.96 -7.69 12.12
C ASP A 32 5.10 -7.38 10.90
N ALA A 33 5.66 -6.74 9.87
CA ALA A 33 4.92 -6.46 8.63
C ALA A 33 4.46 -7.78 7.95
N ALA A 34 5.33 -8.79 7.93
CA ALA A 34 5.02 -10.11 7.38
C ALA A 34 3.97 -10.85 8.21
N GLU A 35 4.06 -10.82 9.54
CA GLU A 35 3.09 -11.46 10.44
C GLU A 35 1.71 -10.83 10.30
N ARG A 36 1.64 -9.49 10.25
CA ARG A 36 0.40 -8.73 10.05
C ARG A 36 -0.23 -9.06 8.70
N TYR A 37 0.57 -9.12 7.63
CA TYR A 37 0.07 -9.54 6.33
C TYR A 37 -0.44 -10.99 6.36
N ALA A 38 0.29 -11.91 7.00
CA ALA A 38 -0.15 -13.29 7.15
C ALA A 38 -1.45 -13.40 7.96
N ALA A 39 -1.66 -12.54 8.96
CA ALA A 39 -2.91 -12.47 9.70
C ALA A 39 -4.09 -12.05 8.80
N GLU A 40 -3.88 -11.08 7.91
CA GLU A 40 -4.91 -10.64 6.95
C GLU A 40 -5.24 -11.71 5.90
N ILE A 41 -4.23 -12.50 5.48
CA ILE A 41 -4.45 -13.68 4.63
C ILE A 41 -5.30 -14.73 5.37
N ARG A 42 -4.98 -15.02 6.64
CA ARG A 42 -5.74 -15.97 7.47
C ARG A 42 -7.18 -15.50 7.72
N ALA A 43 -7.38 -14.20 7.88
CA ALA A 43 -8.69 -13.58 8.03
C ALA A 43 -9.50 -13.54 6.72
N GLY A 44 -8.84 -13.74 5.58
CA GLY A 44 -9.45 -13.68 4.25
C GLY A 44 -9.69 -12.25 3.75
N THR A 45 -9.14 -11.24 4.43
CA THR A 45 -9.18 -9.83 4.01
C THR A 45 -8.46 -9.62 2.69
N VAL A 46 -7.34 -10.34 2.52
CA VAL A 46 -6.50 -10.35 1.31
C VAL A 46 -6.23 -11.79 0.90
N GLN A 47 -6.00 -12.04 -0.39
CA GLN A 47 -5.65 -13.34 -0.96
C GLN A 47 -4.23 -13.35 -1.52
N ARG A 48 -3.64 -14.54 -1.65
CA ARG A 48 -2.37 -14.68 -2.36
C ARG A 48 -2.55 -14.27 -3.81
N GLY A 49 -1.83 -13.24 -4.24
CA GLY A 49 -1.91 -12.66 -5.60
C GLY A 49 -2.61 -11.31 -5.65
N ASP A 50 -3.28 -10.89 -4.58
CA ASP A 50 -3.79 -9.53 -4.47
C ASP A 50 -2.62 -8.52 -4.42
N PRO A 51 -2.78 -7.33 -5.02
CA PRO A 51 -1.74 -6.31 -4.98
C PRO A 51 -1.59 -5.77 -3.55
N CYS A 52 -0.55 -6.25 -2.87
CA CYS A 52 -0.22 -5.90 -1.49
C CYS A 52 1.09 -5.11 -1.44
N THR A 53 1.25 -4.25 -0.44
CA THR A 53 2.50 -3.57 -0.13
C THR A 53 2.71 -3.61 1.38
N THR A 54 3.76 -4.33 1.80
CA THR A 54 4.22 -4.42 3.19
C THR A 54 5.30 -3.39 3.44
N LEU A 55 5.09 -2.53 4.42
CA LEU A 55 5.91 -1.35 4.69
C LEU A 55 6.39 -1.33 6.13
N ILE A 56 7.60 -0.84 6.34
CA ILE A 56 8.10 -0.55 7.69
C ILE A 56 7.63 0.87 8.06
N TRP A 57 6.84 0.97 9.12
CA TRP A 57 6.37 2.21 9.69
C TRP A 57 7.48 2.87 10.49
N ARG A 58 7.87 4.06 10.05
CA ARG A 58 9.00 4.78 10.64
C ARG A 58 8.53 6.06 11.37
N SER A 59 7.22 6.32 11.46
CA SER A 59 6.68 7.50 12.14
C SER A 59 6.60 7.33 13.64
N ALA A 60 6.66 8.45 14.36
CA ALA A 60 6.36 8.50 15.80
C ALA A 60 4.87 8.36 16.11
N GLY A 61 4.00 8.45 15.08
CA GLY A 61 2.56 8.27 15.21
C GLY A 61 2.12 6.81 15.40
N PRO A 62 0.83 6.58 15.69
CA PRO A 62 0.29 5.23 15.86
C PRO A 62 0.44 4.42 14.56
N LEU A 63 0.79 3.14 14.71
CA LEU A 63 0.91 2.22 13.59
C LEU A 63 -0.44 2.11 12.84
N PRO A 64 -0.48 2.37 11.52
CA PRO A 64 -1.71 2.29 10.77
C PRO A 64 -2.31 0.88 10.73
N ALA A 65 -3.65 0.82 10.70
CA ALA A 65 -4.36 -0.43 10.49
C ALA A 65 -4.23 -0.90 9.03
N PRO A 66 -4.11 -2.23 8.77
CA PRO A 66 -4.11 -2.78 7.42
C PRO A 66 -5.38 -2.42 6.68
N ARG A 67 -5.25 -1.92 5.44
CA ARG A 67 -6.41 -1.52 4.64
C ARG A 67 -6.14 -1.46 3.14
N TRP A 68 -7.21 -1.56 2.38
CA TRP A 68 -7.23 -1.20 0.97
C TRP A 68 -7.25 0.33 0.82
N ALA A 69 -6.31 0.89 0.07
CA ALA A 69 -6.22 2.32 -0.21
C ALA A 69 -5.65 2.57 -1.61
N VAL A 70 -6.04 3.68 -2.23
CA VAL A 70 -5.26 4.26 -3.34
C VAL A 70 -4.21 5.21 -2.76
N PRO A 71 -3.11 5.53 -3.47
CA PRO A 71 -2.07 6.41 -2.96
C PRO A 71 -2.57 7.80 -2.49
N SER A 72 -3.67 8.30 -3.04
CA SER A 72 -4.29 9.57 -2.62
C SER A 72 -5.04 9.49 -1.28
N ASP A 73 -5.31 8.29 -0.77
CA ASP A 73 -5.98 8.06 0.51
C ASP A 73 -4.97 7.85 1.66
N LEU A 74 -3.66 7.84 1.35
CA LEU A 74 -2.60 7.72 2.34
C LEU A 74 -2.34 9.08 3.00
N THR A 75 -2.04 9.06 4.29
CA THR A 75 -1.48 10.24 4.96
C THR A 75 -0.08 10.53 4.44
N ASP A 76 0.44 11.74 4.68
CA ASP A 76 1.79 12.11 4.24
C ASP A 76 2.87 11.15 4.80
N ASP A 77 2.72 10.73 6.07
CA ASP A 77 3.62 9.75 6.70
C ASP A 77 3.55 8.37 6.03
N GLU A 78 2.34 7.90 5.72
CA GLU A 78 2.13 6.59 5.06
C GLU A 78 2.64 6.61 3.63
N LEU A 79 2.42 7.71 2.93
CA LEU A 79 2.90 7.91 1.57
C LEU A 79 4.43 7.97 1.55
N HIS A 80 5.04 8.65 2.52
CA HIS A 80 6.50 8.71 2.66
C HIS A 80 7.11 7.29 2.83
N ASP A 81 6.55 6.47 3.73
CA ASP A 81 7.03 5.11 3.93
C ASP A 81 6.76 4.19 2.72
N ALA A 82 5.65 4.41 1.99
CA ALA A 82 5.34 3.71 0.75
C ALA A 82 6.35 4.02 -0.38
N LEU A 83 6.72 5.29 -0.55
CA LEU A 83 7.75 5.71 -1.49
C LEU A 83 9.11 5.17 -1.09
N HIS A 84 9.37 5.12 0.22
CA HIS A 84 10.61 4.58 0.73
C HIS A 84 10.85 3.14 0.36
N HIS A 85 9.84 2.32 0.57
CA HIS A 85 9.87 0.94 0.11
C HIS A 85 10.05 0.84 -1.42
N LEU A 86 9.36 1.65 -2.22
CA LEU A 86 9.48 1.61 -3.68
C LEU A 86 10.88 1.98 -4.17
N ALA A 87 11.51 2.99 -3.56
CA ALA A 87 12.87 3.38 -3.91
C ALA A 87 13.89 2.30 -3.56
N LEU A 88 13.79 1.70 -2.36
CA LEU A 88 14.62 0.55 -1.97
C LEU A 88 14.48 -0.61 -2.96
N MET A 89 13.24 -0.95 -3.33
CA MET A 89 12.96 -1.97 -4.34
C MET A 89 13.54 -1.64 -5.72
N SER A 90 13.70 -0.36 -6.03
CA SER A 90 14.25 0.15 -7.29
C SER A 90 15.76 0.42 -7.23
N GLY A 91 16.42 0.11 -6.11
CA GLY A 91 17.84 0.37 -5.87
C GLY A 91 18.20 1.86 -5.79
N ARG A 92 17.24 2.73 -5.50
CA ARG A 92 17.43 4.18 -5.34
C ARG A 92 17.65 4.51 -3.87
N GLU A 93 18.58 5.41 -3.61
CA GLU A 93 18.79 6.00 -2.29
C GLU A 93 17.81 7.17 -2.11
N LEU A 94 17.19 7.28 -0.94
CA LEU A 94 16.14 8.26 -0.68
C LEU A 94 16.55 9.35 0.27
N LEU A 95 15.84 10.47 0.16
CA LEU A 95 15.95 11.60 1.05
C LEU A 95 15.57 11.22 2.50
N PRO A 96 16.26 11.79 3.50
CA PRO A 96 15.96 11.57 4.91
C PRO A 96 14.51 11.95 5.26
N ARG A 97 13.96 11.32 6.30
CA ARG A 97 12.56 11.48 6.74
C ARG A 97 12.19 12.92 7.10
N ASP A 98 13.18 13.70 7.53
CA ASP A 98 13.12 15.13 7.85
C ASP A 98 13.30 16.05 6.64
N ALA A 99 13.33 15.51 5.43
CA ALA A 99 13.26 16.31 4.22
C ALA A 99 11.92 17.05 4.17
N ASP A 100 12.00 18.37 3.93
CA ASP A 100 10.87 19.29 3.86
C ASP A 100 9.74 18.71 2.97
N SER A 101 8.48 18.83 3.39
CA SER A 101 7.33 18.21 2.70
C SER A 101 7.22 18.63 1.22
N ALA A 102 7.79 19.78 0.86
CA ALA A 102 7.93 20.23 -0.52
C ALA A 102 8.93 19.39 -1.35
N ALA A 103 10.03 18.92 -0.76
CA ALA A 103 10.98 18.02 -1.41
C ALA A 103 10.37 16.64 -1.64
N LEU A 104 9.60 16.13 -0.66
CA LEU A 104 8.86 14.89 -0.79
C LEU A 104 7.80 14.97 -1.91
N ALA A 105 7.06 16.07 -1.98
CA ALA A 105 6.08 16.31 -3.05
C ALA A 105 6.73 16.39 -4.45
N ALA A 106 7.92 17.00 -4.56
CA ALA A 106 8.68 17.06 -5.81
C ALA A 106 9.18 15.67 -6.24
N GLU A 107 9.65 14.84 -5.29
CA GLU A 107 10.12 13.49 -5.56
C GLU A 107 8.96 12.54 -5.93
N ILE A 108 7.81 12.65 -5.26
CA ILE A 108 6.56 11.97 -5.64
C ILE A 108 6.15 12.33 -7.06
N SER A 109 6.18 13.62 -7.39
CA SER A 109 5.85 14.11 -8.72
C SER A 109 6.83 13.57 -9.77
N THR A 110 8.11 13.48 -9.43
CA THR A 110 9.16 12.99 -10.33
C THR A 110 9.00 11.48 -10.58
N ILE A 111 8.80 10.69 -9.52
CA ILE A 111 8.56 9.25 -9.63
C ILE A 111 7.29 8.95 -10.44
N ARG A 112 6.22 9.74 -10.25
CA ARG A 112 4.99 9.61 -11.05
C ARG A 112 5.18 9.94 -12.54
N GLN A 113 6.07 10.87 -12.88
CA GLN A 113 6.36 11.19 -14.28
C GLN A 113 7.25 10.14 -14.96
N GLU A 114 8.17 9.51 -14.23
CA GLU A 114 9.05 8.47 -14.77
C GLU A 114 8.37 7.11 -14.98
N LEU A 115 7.31 6.82 -14.22
CA LEU A 115 6.58 5.55 -14.34
C LEU A 115 5.58 5.52 -15.50
N GLY A 116 5.38 6.64 -16.21
CA GLY A 116 4.45 6.74 -17.34
C GLY A 116 2.97 6.65 -16.92
N PRO A 117 2.04 7.08 -17.79
CA PRO A 117 0.59 6.96 -17.55
C PRO A 117 0.10 5.51 -17.53
#